data_AF-A0ABD6DEC1-F1
#
_entry.id   AF-A0ABD6DEC1-F1
#
_cell.length_a   1.000
_cell.length_b   1.000
_cell.length_c   1.000
_cell.angle_alpha   90.00
_cell.angle_beta   90.00
_cell.angle_gamma   90.00
#
_symmetry.space_group_name_H-M   'P 1'
#
loop_
_entity.id
_entity.type
_entity.pdbx_description
1 polymer ?
#
loop_
_entity_poly.entity_id
_entity_poly.type
_entity_poly.pdbx_seq_one_letter_code
_entity_poly.pdbx_strand_id
1 'polypeptide(L)'
;MADYEPMQVCAENGHQITVYYDSQPTTRQDFCEQCGSETIHQCPECDSIIRGNYQVDGVAGSFDKDVPSYCHGCGEAYPWVQQS
;
A
#
# COMPACT_ATOMS: atom_id res chain seq x y z
N MET A 1 9.04 -4.13 18.53
CA MET A 1 8.30 -5.17 17.79
C MET A 1 8.41 -4.82 16.32
N ALA A 2 8.46 -5.79 15.41
CA ALA A 2 8.70 -5.51 14.00
C ALA A 2 7.43 -5.77 13.21
N ASP A 3 6.80 -4.69 12.76
CA ASP A 3 5.48 -4.70 12.16
C ASP A 3 5.51 -3.96 10.83
N TYR A 4 4.59 -4.32 9.93
CA TYR A 4 4.39 -3.60 8.69
C TYR A 4 3.40 -2.47 8.92
N GLU A 5 3.77 -1.27 8.50
CA GLU A 5 2.78 -0.21 8.28
C GLU A 5 2.02 -0.49 6.97
N PRO A 6 0.72 -0.15 6.91
CA PRO A 6 0.00 -0.22 5.65
C PRO A 6 0.60 0.79 4.65
N MET A 7 0.65 0.40 3.38
CA MET A 7 0.79 1.34 2.28
C MET A 7 -0.57 1.68 1.69
N GLN A 8 -0.66 2.84 1.05
CA GLN A 8 -1.82 3.24 0.25
C GLN A 8 -1.43 3.30 -1.22
N VAL A 9 -2.27 2.73 -2.07
CA VAL A 9 -2.04 2.55 -3.51
C VAL A 9 -3.32 2.86 -4.25
N CYS A 10 -3.22 3.45 -5.45
CA CYS A 10 -4.38 3.69 -6.29
C CYS A 10 -4.91 2.37 -6.89
N ALA A 11 -6.24 2.16 -6.85
CA ALA A 11 -6.85 0.89 -7.19
C ALA A 11 -6.69 0.52 -8.67
N GLU A 12 -6.69 1.50 -9.59
CA GLU A 12 -6.69 1.21 -11.02
C GLU A 12 -5.30 0.98 -11.61
N ASN A 13 -4.32 1.81 -11.25
CA ASN A 13 -3.01 1.85 -11.91
C ASN A 13 -1.84 1.44 -11.01
N GLY A 14 -2.08 1.17 -9.72
CA GLY A 14 -1.04 0.73 -8.81
C GLY A 14 -0.02 1.81 -8.45
N HIS A 15 -0.36 3.10 -8.58
CA HIS A 15 0.51 4.18 -8.13
C HIS A 15 0.59 4.20 -6.60
N GLN A 16 1.81 4.10 -6.07
CA GLN A 16 2.06 4.24 -4.64
C GLN A 16 1.78 5.67 -4.18
N ILE A 17 1.02 5.81 -3.09
CA ILE A 17 0.73 7.09 -2.43
C ILE A 17 1.64 7.27 -1.22
N THR A 18 1.65 6.28 -0.32
CA THR A 18 2.51 6.29 0.88
C THR A 18 2.77 4.87 1.35
N VAL A 19 3.90 4.64 2.02
CA VAL A 19 4.23 3.38 2.70
C VAL A 19 4.12 3.48 4.23
N TYR A 20 3.60 4.63 4.72
CA TYR A 20 3.54 5.02 6.12
C TYR A 20 2.10 5.42 6.49
N TYR A 21 1.10 4.61 6.10
CA TYR A 21 -0.30 5.01 6.21
C TYR A 21 -0.66 5.43 7.63
N ASP A 22 -0.27 4.66 8.65
CA ASP A 22 -0.62 4.95 10.04
C ASP A 22 0.23 6.04 10.68
N SER A 23 1.56 6.01 10.52
CA SER A 23 2.45 7.00 11.15
C SER A 23 2.43 8.39 10.47
N GLN A 24 2.05 8.48 9.19
CA GLN A 24 2.06 9.73 8.42
C GLN A 24 0.70 10.00 7.74
N PRO A 25 -0.36 10.28 8.53
CA PRO A 25 -1.71 10.47 7.98
C PRO A 25 -1.82 11.64 7.00
N THR A 26 -0.92 12.62 7.07
CA THR A 26 -0.85 13.76 6.14
C THR A 26 -0.40 13.38 4.74
N THR A 27 0.16 12.17 4.55
CA THR A 27 0.56 11.65 3.23
C THR A 27 -0.56 10.87 2.53
N ARG A 28 -1.70 10.67 3.20
CA ARG A 28 -2.83 9.94 2.65
C ARG A 28 -3.57 10.78 1.62
N GLN A 29 -4.10 10.12 0.61
CA GLN A 29 -4.94 10.75 -0.42
C GLN A 29 -6.16 9.88 -0.69
N ASP A 30 -7.37 10.45 -0.71
CA ASP A 30 -8.58 9.71 -1.05
C ASP A 30 -8.57 9.27 -2.52
N PHE A 31 -7.98 10.10 -3.39
CA PHE A 31 -7.82 9.87 -4.82
C PHE A 31 -6.38 10.10 -5.25
N CYS A 32 -5.91 9.32 -6.23
CA CYS A 32 -4.56 9.44 -6.75
C CYS A 32 -4.37 10.71 -7.57
N GLU A 33 -3.36 11.51 -7.23
CA GLU A 33 -3.02 12.73 -8.00
C GLU A 33 -2.53 12.45 -9.43
N GLN A 34 -2.09 11.23 -9.74
CA GLN A 34 -1.58 10.86 -11.07
C GLN A 34 -2.66 10.38 -12.04
N CYS A 35 -3.66 9.64 -11.55
CA CYS A 35 -4.67 9.00 -12.40
C CYS A 35 -6.13 9.24 -11.98
N GLY A 36 -6.37 9.87 -10.82
CA GLY A 36 -7.70 10.18 -10.32
C GLY A 36 -8.47 9.01 -9.71
N SER A 37 -7.94 7.77 -9.76
CA SER A 37 -8.62 6.62 -9.16
C SER A 37 -8.65 6.70 -7.63
N GLU A 38 -9.67 6.07 -7.03
CA GLU A 38 -9.71 5.84 -5.58
C GLU A 38 -8.47 5.08 -5.11
N THR A 39 -8.13 5.29 -3.83
CA THR A 39 -6.98 4.62 -3.21
C THR A 39 -7.43 3.60 -2.17
N ILE A 40 -6.65 2.54 -2.03
CA ILE A 40 -6.87 1.45 -1.08
C ILE A 40 -5.62 1.23 -0.25
N HIS A 41 -5.80 0.79 0.98
CA HIS A 41 -4.72 0.43 1.91
C HIS A 41 -4.91 -0.98 2.52
N GLN A 42 -5.99 -1.65 2.12
CA GLN A 42 -6.35 -3.02 2.47
C GLN A 42 -6.77 -3.77 1.21
N CYS A 43 -6.62 -5.08 1.23
CA CYS A 43 -7.09 -5.96 0.18
C CYS A 43 -8.63 -5.92 0.15
N PRO A 44 -9.26 -5.63 -1.01
CA PRO A 44 -10.72 -5.60 -1.11
C PRO A 44 -11.38 -6.98 -0.92
N GLU A 45 -10.61 -8.07 -1.04
CA GLU A 45 -11.13 -9.45 -0.94
C GLU A 45 -11.06 -10.02 0.48
N CYS A 46 -10.13 -9.57 1.32
CA CYS A 46 -9.90 -10.16 2.65
C CYS A 46 -9.49 -9.19 3.75
N ASP A 47 -9.55 -7.88 3.48
CA ASP A 47 -9.24 -6.79 4.42
C ASP A 47 -7.81 -6.79 5.00
N SER A 48 -6.95 -7.70 4.53
CA SER A 48 -5.53 -7.70 4.92
C SER A 48 -4.85 -6.42 4.46
N ILE A 49 -4.05 -5.80 5.31
CA ILE A 49 -3.32 -4.58 4.96
C ILE A 49 -2.42 -4.80 3.74
N ILE A 50 -2.27 -3.78 2.91
CA ILE A 50 -1.26 -3.78 1.87
C ILE A 50 0.06 -3.42 2.55
N ARG A 51 1.03 -4.34 2.57
CA ARG A 51 2.26 -4.18 3.35
C ARG A 51 3.15 -3.07 2.77
N GLY A 52 3.31 -1.99 3.51
CA GLY A 52 4.20 -0.87 3.22
C GLY A 52 5.54 -1.01 3.95
N ASN A 53 5.91 0.04 4.68
CA ASN A 53 7.19 0.09 5.34
C ASN A 53 7.29 -0.96 6.45
N TYR A 54 8.45 -1.60 6.56
CA TYR A 54 8.75 -2.53 7.64
C TYR A 54 9.51 -1.78 8.71
N GLN A 55 8.88 -1.57 9.87
CA GLN A 55 9.52 -0.85 10.96
C GLN A 55 10.28 -1.83 11.86
N VAL A 56 11.56 -1.53 12.11
CA VAL A 56 12.36 -2.19 13.13
C VAL A 56 12.84 -1.13 14.12
N ASP A 57 12.51 -1.30 15.39
CA ASP A 57 12.90 -0.39 16.46
C ASP A 57 14.41 -0.10 16.41
N GLY A 58 14.77 1.19 16.31
CA GLY A 58 16.17 1.64 16.31
C GLY A 58 16.89 1.56 14.96
N VAL A 59 16.23 1.16 13.87
CA VAL A 59 16.81 1.14 12.52
C VAL A 59 16.03 2.07 11.59
N ALA A 60 16.66 3.17 11.18
CA ALA A 60 16.14 4.02 10.12
C ALA A 60 16.67 3.53 8.76
N GLY A 61 15.78 3.05 7.90
CA GLY A 61 16.09 2.72 6.51
C GLY A 61 14.93 3.16 5.61
N SER A 62 15.22 3.97 4.59
CA SER A 62 14.27 4.21 3.51
C SER A 62 14.41 3.07 2.52
N PHE A 63 13.40 2.22 2.44
CA PHE A 63 13.27 1.27 1.35
C PHE A 63 12.19 1.80 0.44
N ASP A 64 12.53 2.11 -0.81
CA ASP A 64 11.53 2.14 -1.86
C ASP A 64 10.88 0.76 -1.87
N LYS A 65 9.60 0.70 -1.47
CA LYS A 65 8.84 -0.53 -1.47
C LYS A 65 8.09 -0.62 -2.78
N ASP A 66 8.31 -1.72 -3.49
CA ASP A 66 7.53 -2.00 -4.70
C ASP A 66 6.07 -2.26 -4.33
N VAL A 67 5.16 -1.78 -5.18
CA VAL A 67 3.73 -2.05 -5.05
C VAL A 67 3.50 -3.54 -5.36
N PRO A 68 2.94 -4.31 -4.42
CA PRO A 68 2.77 -5.75 -4.61
C PRO A 68 1.71 -6.04 -5.68
N SER A 69 1.89 -7.12 -6.44
CA SER A 69 0.87 -7.57 -7.41
C SER A 69 -0.21 -8.47 -6.76
N TYR A 70 0.15 -9.20 -5.71
CA TYR A 70 -0.76 -10.17 -5.08
C TYR A 70 -0.87 -9.94 -3.57
N CYS A 71 -2.06 -10.21 -3.03
CA CYS A 71 -2.33 -10.11 -1.62
C CYS A 71 -1.56 -11.19 -0.85
N HIS A 72 -0.87 -10.78 0.23
CA HIS A 72 -0.16 -11.71 1.09
C HIS A 72 -1.07 -12.56 2.00
N GLY A 73 -2.32 -12.14 2.19
CA GLY A 73 -3.31 -12.79 3.05
C GLY A 73 -4.13 -13.85 2.33
N CYS A 74 -4.70 -13.51 1.17
CA CYS A 74 -5.54 -14.41 0.39
C CYS A 74 -4.93 -14.91 -0.94
N GLY A 75 -3.83 -14.31 -1.42
CA GLY A 75 -3.19 -14.67 -2.69
C GLY A 75 -3.83 -14.05 -3.94
N GLU A 76 -4.98 -13.38 -3.81
CA GLU A 76 -5.66 -12.74 -4.94
C GLU A 76 -4.84 -11.60 -5.54
N ALA A 77 -4.98 -11.40 -6.84
CA ALA A 77 -4.37 -10.27 -7.53
C ALA A 77 -5.04 -8.96 -7.08
N TYR A 78 -4.24 -7.92 -6.85
CA TYR A 78 -4.81 -6.61 -6.57
C TYR A 78 -5.50 -6.01 -7.81
N PRO A 79 -6.42 -5.05 -7.62
CA PRO A 79 -7.22 -4.50 -8.73
C PRO A 79 -6.38 -3.90 -9.88
N TRP A 80 -5.20 -3.36 -9.58
CA TRP A 80 -4.31 -2.76 -10.59
C TRP A 80 -3.56 -3.78 -11.46
N VAL A 81 -3.54 -5.07 -11.10
CA VAL A 81 -2.87 -6.10 -11.91
C VAL A 81 -3.70 -6.50 -13.12
N GLN A 82 -5.01 -6.33 -13.06
CA GLN A 82 -5.94 -6.76 -14.12
C GLN A 82 -6.00 -5.78 -15.30
N GLN A 83 -5.28 -4.65 -15.24
CA GLN A 83 -5.35 -3.55 -16.22
C GLN A 83 -4.11 -3.41 -17.12
N SER A 84 -3.23 -4.42 -17.17
CA SER A 84 -2.02 -4.42 -18.03
C SER A 84 -2.25 -5.00 -19.43
#